data_AF-A0A442UZG5-F1
#
_entry.id   AF-A0A442UZG5-F1
#
_cell.length_a   1.000
_cell.length_b   1.000
_cell.length_c   1.000
_cell.angle_alpha   90.00
_cell.angle_beta   90.00
_cell.angle_gamma   90.00
#
_symmetry.space_group_name_H-M   'P 1'
#
loop_
_entity.id
_entity.type
_entity.pdbx_description
1 polymer ?
#
loop_
_entity_poly.entity_id
_entity_poly.type
_entity_poly.pdbx_seq_one_letter_code
_entity_poly.pdbx_strand_id
1 'polypeptide(L)'
;MATQSSKPSLARRWEDYQPAKSTLLWACAATFVATLIIGFNWGGWVTGGTSRALAATAGDTARGELASAVCVDRFNTAPDAAAKLVEFKAITESYKKRQFIETGGWATMPGKTSPDRLGAQSCAVALAT
;
A
#
# COMPACT_ATOMS: atom_id res chain seq x y z
N MET A 1 -40.97 59.46 -24.18
CA MET A 1 -40.98 58.10 -24.73
C MET A 1 -39.78 57.36 -24.15
N ALA A 2 -39.99 56.40 -23.25
CA ALA A 2 -38.91 55.60 -22.67
C ALA A 2 -39.06 54.16 -23.18
N THR A 3 -38.09 53.69 -23.96
CA THR A 3 -38.02 52.32 -24.47
C THR A 3 -37.44 51.40 -23.38
N GLN A 4 -38.29 50.58 -22.76
CA GLN A 4 -37.83 49.49 -21.89
C GLN A 4 -37.25 48.37 -22.75
N SER A 5 -35.92 48.25 -22.74
CA SER A 5 -35.20 47.13 -23.34
C SER A 5 -35.35 45.89 -22.44
N SER A 6 -36.34 45.06 -22.75
CA SER A 6 -36.59 43.80 -22.04
C SER A 6 -35.50 42.79 -22.40
N LYS A 7 -34.56 42.54 -21.47
CA LYS A 7 -33.55 41.50 -21.63
C LYS A 7 -34.23 40.12 -21.71
N PRO A 8 -33.83 39.23 -22.64
CA PRO A 8 -34.42 37.91 -22.75
C PRO A 8 -34.20 37.09 -21.47
N SER A 9 -35.23 36.35 -21.04
CA SER A 9 -35.18 35.50 -19.86
C SER A 9 -34.17 34.36 -20.04
N LEU A 10 -33.52 33.94 -18.96
CA LEU A 10 -32.50 32.89 -18.99
C LEU A 10 -33.05 31.56 -19.54
N ALA A 11 -34.34 31.28 -19.33
CA ALA A 11 -35.03 30.08 -19.83
C ALA A 11 -35.05 30.04 -21.36
N ARG A 12 -35.46 31.13 -22.04
CA ARG A 12 -35.46 31.17 -23.51
C ARG A 12 -34.07 31.05 -24.11
N ARG A 13 -33.08 31.65 -23.45
CA ARG A 13 -31.67 31.55 -23.88
C ARG A 13 -31.13 30.12 -23.81
N TRP A 14 -31.71 29.27 -22.96
CA TRP A 14 -31.36 27.85 -22.86
C TRP A 14 -32.07 27.01 -23.92
N GLU A 15 -33.34 27.29 -24.19
CA GLU A 15 -34.10 26.63 -25.28
C GLU A 15 -33.54 26.95 -26.67
N ASP A 16 -33.08 28.18 -26.90
CA ASP A 16 -32.48 28.61 -28.16
C ASP A 16 -30.99 28.19 -28.28
N TYR A 17 -30.39 27.65 -27.21
CA TYR A 17 -28.99 27.24 -27.22
C TYR A 17 -28.84 25.90 -27.95
N GLN A 18 -28.50 25.97 -29.24
CA GLN A 18 -27.97 24.83 -29.99
C GLN A 18 -26.44 24.81 -29.92
N PRO A 19 -25.83 24.05 -29.00
CA PRO A 19 -24.39 23.98 -28.92
C PRO A 19 -23.83 23.37 -30.21
N ALA A 20 -22.80 24.02 -30.75
CA ALA A 20 -22.02 23.43 -31.83
C ALA A 20 -21.42 22.11 -31.35
N LYS A 21 -21.30 21.13 -32.25
CA LYS A 21 -20.71 19.81 -31.95
C LYS A 21 -19.32 19.91 -31.31
N SER A 22 -18.55 20.94 -31.68
CA SER A 22 -17.24 21.24 -31.09
C SER A 22 -17.32 21.60 -29.60
N THR A 23 -18.28 22.43 -29.19
CA THR A 23 -18.44 22.85 -27.80
C THR A 23 -18.80 21.67 -26.88
N LEU A 24 -19.62 20.74 -27.36
CA LEU A 24 -19.96 19.51 -26.62
C LEU A 24 -18.73 18.61 -26.43
N LEU A 25 -17.89 18.44 -27.46
CA LEU A 25 -16.67 17.64 -27.34
C LEU A 25 -15.70 18.22 -26.30
N TRP A 26 -15.52 19.55 -26.31
CA TRP A 26 -14.67 20.23 -25.32
C TRP A 26 -15.24 20.15 -23.90
N ALA A 27 -16.56 20.28 -23.74
CA ALA A 27 -17.22 20.13 -22.44
C ALA A 27 -17.03 18.70 -21.88
N CYS A 28 -17.24 17.67 -22.70
CA CYS A 28 -16.99 16.28 -22.31
C CYS A 28 -15.52 16.06 -21.92
N ALA A 29 -14.58 16.54 -22.72
CA ALA A 29 -13.15 16.43 -22.42
C ALA A 29 -12.81 17.11 -21.08
N ALA A 30 -13.33 18.31 -20.83
CA ALA A 30 -13.12 19.04 -19.58
C ALA A 30 -13.68 18.25 -18.37
N THR A 31 -14.90 17.71 -18.48
CA THR A 31 -15.49 16.91 -17.40
C THR A 31 -14.72 15.62 -17.11
N PHE A 32 -14.22 14.96 -18.15
CA PHE A 32 -13.40 13.76 -18.00
C PHE A 32 -12.09 14.07 -17.26
N VAL A 33 -11.36 15.11 -17.70
CA VAL A 33 -10.11 15.53 -17.05
C VAL A 33 -10.37 15.95 -15.60
N ALA A 34 -11.43 16.71 -15.34
CA ALA A 34 -11.79 17.11 -13.97
C ALA A 34 -12.07 15.88 -13.09
N THR A 35 -12.78 14.88 -13.61
CA THR A 35 -13.07 13.63 -12.88
C THR A 35 -11.80 12.86 -12.55
N LEU A 36 -10.84 12.78 -13.50
CA LEU A 36 -9.55 12.15 -13.24
C LEU A 36 -8.79 12.89 -12.14
N ILE A 37 -8.69 14.23 -12.21
CA ILE A 37 -7.95 15.00 -11.20
C ILE A 37 -8.55 14.78 -9.81
N ILE A 38 -9.87 14.87 -9.67
CA ILE A 38 -10.55 14.66 -8.39
C ILE A 38 -10.38 13.21 -7.91
N GLY A 39 -10.56 12.24 -8.81
CA GLY A 39 -10.45 10.81 -8.51
C GLY A 39 -9.05 10.41 -8.05
N PHE A 40 -8.00 10.86 -8.76
CA PHE A 40 -6.61 10.49 -8.46
C PHE A 40 -5.99 11.28 -7.30
N ASN A 41 -6.44 12.52 -7.01
CA ASN A 41 -5.90 13.29 -5.89
C ASN A 41 -6.65 13.07 -4.56
N TRP A 42 -7.99 13.02 -4.58
CA TRP A 42 -8.81 12.90 -3.37
C TRP A 42 -9.61 11.60 -3.30
N GLY A 43 -10.06 11.10 -4.45
CA GLY A 43 -10.84 9.86 -4.52
C GLY A 43 -10.04 8.58 -4.28
N GLY A 44 -8.72 8.67 -4.12
CA GLY A 44 -7.84 7.51 -3.93
C GLY A 44 -7.78 6.59 -5.14
N TRP A 45 -8.13 7.07 -6.33
CA TRP A 45 -8.03 6.28 -7.55
C TRP A 45 -6.56 5.97 -7.84
N VAL A 46 -6.30 4.72 -8.17
CA VAL A 46 -4.99 4.23 -8.57
C VAL A 46 -5.14 3.44 -9.86
N THR A 47 -4.10 3.40 -10.68
CA THR A 47 -4.13 2.56 -11.88
C THR A 47 -4.09 1.07 -11.48
N GLY A 48 -4.60 0.20 -12.34
CA GLY A 48 -4.59 -1.25 -12.07
C GLY A 48 -3.18 -1.85 -11.92
N GLY A 49 -2.14 -1.22 -12.48
CA GLY A 49 -0.75 -1.63 -12.25
C GLY A 49 -0.30 -1.27 -10.83
N THR A 50 -0.57 -0.03 -10.41
CA THR A 50 -0.28 0.47 -9.07
C THR A 50 -1.02 -0.32 -7.99
N SER A 51 -2.30 -0.65 -8.20
CA SER A 51 -3.08 -1.43 -7.22
C SER A 51 -2.53 -2.84 -7.03
N ARG A 52 -2.11 -3.52 -8.12
CA ARG A 52 -1.48 -4.83 -8.04
C ARG A 52 -0.12 -4.77 -7.33
N ALA A 53 0.69 -3.77 -7.63
CA ALA A 53 1.97 -3.56 -6.96
C ALA A 53 1.76 -3.31 -5.45
N LEU A 54 0.84 -2.42 -5.09
CA LEU A 54 0.46 -2.15 -3.70
C LEU A 54 -0.03 -3.42 -2.99
N ALA A 55 -0.90 -4.21 -3.63
CA ALA A 55 -1.39 -5.46 -3.07
C ALA A 55 -0.27 -6.50 -2.88
N ALA A 56 0.65 -6.61 -3.83
CA ALA A 56 1.80 -7.50 -3.72
C ALA A 56 2.74 -7.09 -2.58
N THR A 57 3.13 -5.80 -2.53
CA THR A 57 3.99 -5.26 -1.47
C THR A 57 3.34 -5.39 -0.10
N ALA A 58 2.06 -5.05 0.04
CA ALA A 58 1.33 -5.22 1.30
C ALA A 58 1.25 -6.69 1.71
N GLY A 59 1.05 -7.61 0.75
CA GLY A 59 1.07 -9.04 0.99
C GLY A 59 2.42 -9.54 1.48
N ASP A 60 3.52 -9.08 0.89
CA ASP A 60 4.88 -9.47 1.29
C ASP A 60 5.24 -8.89 2.67
N THR A 61 4.86 -7.65 2.97
CA THR A 61 5.01 -7.06 4.31
C THR A 61 4.22 -7.85 5.36
N ALA A 62 2.95 -8.13 5.11
CA ALA A 62 2.11 -8.88 6.05
C ALA A 62 2.63 -10.31 6.28
N ARG A 63 3.17 -10.96 5.23
CA ARG A 63 3.85 -12.26 5.36
C ARG A 63 5.11 -12.16 6.20
N GLY A 64 5.92 -11.12 6.01
CA GLY A 64 7.12 -10.87 6.81
C GLY A 64 6.79 -10.66 8.29
N GLU A 65 5.77 -9.84 8.59
CA GLU A 65 5.30 -9.61 9.97
C GLU A 65 4.73 -10.88 10.61
N LEU A 66 3.96 -11.68 9.87
CA LEU A 66 3.49 -12.97 10.36
C LEU A 66 4.66 -13.93 10.62
N ALA A 67 5.61 -14.01 9.69
CA ALA A 67 6.78 -14.86 9.82
C ALA A 67 7.65 -14.46 11.03
N SER A 68 7.71 -13.18 11.36
CA SER A 68 8.45 -12.70 12.52
C SER A 68 7.75 -13.03 13.83
N ALA A 69 6.43 -12.86 13.91
CA ALA A 69 5.64 -13.25 15.08
C ALA A 69 5.74 -14.77 15.33
N VAL A 70 5.62 -15.58 14.28
CA VAL A 70 5.80 -17.04 14.35
C VAL A 70 7.23 -17.39 14.77
N CYS A 71 8.23 -16.68 14.25
CA CYS A 71 9.63 -16.90 14.63
C CYS A 71 9.88 -16.68 16.12
N VAL A 72 9.35 -15.60 16.70
CA VAL A 72 9.49 -15.31 18.13
C VAL A 72 8.80 -16.39 18.98
N ASP A 73 7.60 -16.80 18.60
CA ASP A 73 6.87 -17.88 19.27
C ASP A 73 7.64 -19.21 19.24
N ARG A 74 8.17 -19.58 18.05
CA ARG A 74 8.97 -20.80 17.88
C ARG A 74 10.29 -20.76 18.61
N PHE A 75 10.91 -19.58 18.70
CA PHE A 75 12.14 -19.38 19.45
C PHE A 75 11.89 -19.55 20.95
N ASN A 76 10.82 -18.96 21.48
CA ASN A 76 10.50 -19.01 22.91
C ASN A 76 9.97 -20.38 23.37
N THR A 77 9.32 -21.13 22.50
CA THR A 77 8.83 -22.49 22.78
C THR A 77 9.91 -23.56 22.62
N ALA A 78 11.09 -23.21 22.08
CA ALA A 78 12.20 -24.14 21.93
C ALA A 78 12.76 -24.58 23.30
N PRO A 79 13.14 -25.86 23.47
CA PRO A 79 13.63 -26.39 24.74
C PRO A 79 14.93 -25.73 25.22
N ASP A 80 15.70 -25.15 24.29
CA ASP A 80 16.98 -24.47 24.51
C ASP A 80 16.87 -22.94 24.35
N ALA A 81 15.65 -22.38 24.36
CA ALA A 81 15.39 -20.96 24.14
C ALA A 81 16.28 -20.04 24.99
N ALA A 82 16.41 -20.32 26.29
CA ALA A 82 17.21 -19.49 27.20
C ALA A 82 18.70 -19.47 26.82
N ALA A 83 19.28 -20.63 26.46
CA ALA A 83 20.67 -20.71 26.04
C ALA A 83 20.89 -20.02 24.69
N LYS A 84 19.98 -20.23 23.73
CA LYS A 84 20.04 -19.58 22.42
C LYS A 84 19.81 -18.09 22.48
N LEU A 85 19.04 -17.60 23.44
CA LEU A 85 18.83 -16.16 23.65
C LEU A 85 20.11 -15.50 24.17
N VAL A 86 20.86 -16.16 25.05
CA VAL A 86 22.17 -15.68 25.51
C VAL A 86 23.17 -15.65 24.36
N GLU A 87 23.27 -16.73 23.57
CA GLU A 87 24.09 -16.77 22.35
C GLU A 87 23.71 -15.63 21.39
N PHE A 88 22.41 -15.42 21.17
CA PHE A 88 21.89 -14.37 20.30
C PHE A 88 22.22 -12.96 20.79
N LYS A 89 22.07 -12.70 22.10
CA LYS A 89 22.39 -11.40 22.71
C LYS A 89 23.90 -11.10 22.70
N ALA A 90 24.75 -12.13 22.70
CA ALA A 90 26.19 -11.98 22.56
C ALA A 90 26.62 -11.52 21.16
N ILE A 91 25.78 -11.68 20.14
CA ILE A 91 26.07 -11.20 18.79
C ILE A 91 25.87 -9.67 18.74
N THR A 92 26.88 -8.95 18.28
CA THR A 92 26.80 -7.49 18.07
C THR A 92 26.28 -7.13 16.67
N GLU A 93 26.68 -7.92 15.67
CA GLU A 93 26.40 -7.67 14.27
C GLU A 93 24.96 -8.04 13.87
N SER A 94 24.21 -7.08 13.34
CA SER A 94 22.81 -7.29 12.91
C SER A 94 22.66 -8.37 11.83
N TYR A 95 23.62 -8.47 10.91
CA TYR A 95 23.61 -9.51 9.87
C TYR A 95 23.85 -10.91 10.44
N LYS A 96 24.70 -11.03 11.48
CA LYS A 96 24.95 -12.31 12.17
C LYS A 96 23.75 -12.73 13.01
N LYS A 97 23.07 -11.78 13.66
CA LYS A 97 21.81 -12.04 14.37
C LYS A 97 20.75 -12.63 13.44
N ARG A 98 20.56 -12.01 12.27
CA ARG A 98 19.67 -12.54 11.24
C ARG A 98 20.10 -13.94 10.79
N GLN A 99 21.38 -14.14 10.49
CA GLN A 99 21.90 -15.45 10.07
C GLN A 99 21.70 -16.52 11.15
N PHE A 100 21.83 -16.18 12.44
CA PHE A 100 21.56 -17.09 13.55
C PHE A 100 20.10 -17.55 13.57
N ILE A 101 19.17 -16.62 13.37
CA ILE A 101 17.74 -16.93 13.28
C ILE A 101 17.41 -17.77 12.03
N GLU A 102 18.03 -17.46 10.88
CA GLU A 102 17.86 -18.22 9.64
C GLU A 102 18.42 -19.64 9.78
N THR A 103 19.58 -19.79 10.42
CA THR A 103 20.25 -21.09 10.62
C THR A 103 19.50 -21.97 11.62
N GLY A 104 18.91 -21.39 12.67
CA GLY A 104 18.08 -22.12 13.61
C GLY A 104 16.67 -22.46 13.07
N GLY A 105 16.30 -21.94 11.91
CA GLY A 105 15.09 -22.32 11.19
C GLY A 105 13.78 -21.78 11.77
N TRP A 106 13.83 -20.97 12.83
CA TRP A 106 12.62 -20.41 13.47
C TRP A 106 11.83 -19.46 12.56
N ALA A 107 12.50 -18.78 11.63
CA ALA A 107 11.88 -17.88 10.65
C ALA A 107 11.40 -18.57 9.36
N THR A 108 11.57 -19.90 9.24
CA THR A 108 11.13 -20.65 8.04
C THR A 108 9.68 -21.06 8.20
N MET A 109 8.81 -20.51 7.36
CA MET A 109 7.37 -20.82 7.36
C MET A 109 7.10 -22.25 6.85
N PRO A 110 6.04 -22.92 7.34
CA PRO A 110 5.64 -24.25 6.85
C PRO A 110 5.43 -24.26 5.34
N GLY A 111 6.03 -25.23 4.65
CA GLY A 111 5.94 -25.35 3.18
C GLY A 111 6.86 -24.41 2.40
N LYS A 112 7.74 -23.64 3.07
CA LYS A 112 8.84 -22.89 2.44
C LYS A 112 10.19 -23.53 2.76
N THR A 113 11.11 -23.50 1.80
CA THR A 113 12.48 -24.00 1.94
C THR A 113 13.46 -22.93 2.43
N SER A 114 13.07 -21.66 2.39
CA SER A 114 13.88 -20.53 2.83
C SER A 114 13.08 -19.60 3.74
N PRO A 115 13.70 -19.05 4.80
CA PRO A 115 13.08 -18.05 5.66
C PRO A 115 12.80 -16.76 4.89
N ASP A 116 11.72 -16.06 5.26
CA ASP A 116 11.47 -14.71 4.77
C ASP A 116 12.53 -13.77 5.37
N ARG A 117 13.28 -13.06 4.53
CA ARG A 117 14.36 -12.17 4.99
C ARG A 117 13.83 -11.06 5.91
N LEU A 118 12.67 -10.48 5.58
CA LEU A 118 12.02 -9.44 6.39
C LEU A 118 11.53 -10.05 7.70
N GLY A 119 10.96 -11.26 7.64
CA GLY A 119 10.55 -12.01 8.83
C GLY A 119 11.71 -12.33 9.78
N ALA A 120 12.84 -12.83 9.26
CA ALA A 120 14.03 -13.15 10.05
C ALA A 120 14.68 -11.88 10.64
N GLN A 121 14.73 -10.79 9.87
CA GLN A 121 15.26 -9.52 10.34
C GLN A 121 14.40 -8.92 11.46
N SER A 122 13.09 -8.86 11.27
CA SER A 122 12.18 -8.32 12.30
C SER A 122 12.10 -9.22 13.53
N CYS A 123 12.18 -10.55 13.38
CA CYS A 123 12.33 -11.48 14.50
C CYS A 123 13.61 -11.19 15.30
N ALA A 124 14.74 -10.99 14.61
CA ALA A 124 16.00 -10.63 15.27
C ALA A 124 15.90 -9.28 16.02
N VAL A 125 15.17 -8.30 15.49
CA VAL A 125 14.92 -7.03 16.19
C VAL A 125 14.04 -7.26 17.44
N ALA A 126 12.98 -8.05 17.32
CA ALA A 126 12.08 -8.36 18.42
C ALA A 126 12.79 -9.10 19.57
N LEU A 127 13.65 -10.07 19.26
CA LEU A 127 14.44 -10.82 20.25
C LEU A 127 15.61 -10.02 20.83
N ALA A 128 16.03 -8.94 20.17
CA ALA A 128 17.07 -8.04 20.65
C ALA A 128 16.55 -6.98 21.63
N THR A 129 15.22 -6.84 21.73
CA THR A 129 14.54 -5.99 22.72
C THR A 129 14.50 -6.70 24.07
#